data_AF-A0A3B9CXH0-F1
#
_entry.id   AF-A0A3B9CXH0-F1
#
_cell.length_a   1.000
_cell.length_b   1.000
_cell.length_c   1.000
_cell.angle_alpha   90.00
_cell.angle_beta   90.00
_cell.angle_gamma   90.00
#
_symmetry.space_group_name_H-M   'P 1'
#
loop_
_entity.id
_entity.type
_entity.pdbx_description
1 polymer ?
#
loop_
_entity_poly.entity_id
_entity_poly.type
_entity_poly.pdbx_seq_one_letter_code
_entity_poly.pdbx_strand_id
1 'polypeptide(L)' 'ASPVAILNTNGFYDGLVTLIDRMLQEGFVHSPHRQLIQVLEAPEELTGFLDSISQ' A
#
# COMPACT_ATOMS: atom_id res chain seq x y z
N ALA A 1 -14.39 -1.54 -1.79
CA ALA A 1 -13.06 -1.95 -2.27
C ALA A 1 -12.24 -2.36 -1.06
N SER A 2 -11.52 -3.49 -1.12
CA SER A 2 -10.75 -3.95 0.03
C SER A 2 -9.42 -3.20 0.14
N PRO A 3 -9.02 -2.74 1.33
CA PRO A 3 -7.69 -2.19 1.57
C PRO A 3 -6.62 -3.28 1.38
N VAL A 4 -5.45 -2.88 0.89
CA VAL A 4 -4.29 -3.74 0.62
C VAL A 4 -3.10 -3.15 1.37
N ALA A 5 -2.42 -3.96 2.18
CA ALA A 5 -1.17 -3.58 2.82
C ALA A 5 0.00 -4.33 2.19
N ILE A 6 1.10 -3.62 1.93
CA ILE A 6 2.37 -4.16 1.40
C ILE A 6 3.41 -4.02 2.51
N LEU A 7 3.87 -5.16 3.04
CA LEU A 7 4.96 -5.19 4.00
C LEU A 7 6.31 -5.17 3.28
N ASN A 8 6.91 -3.99 3.15
CA ASN A 8 8.17 -3.71 2.50
C ASN A 8 9.37 -3.71 3.47
N THR A 9 9.66 -4.86 4.05
CA THR A 9 10.79 -4.99 4.97
C THR A 9 12.12 -4.83 4.23
N ASN A 10 12.96 -3.89 4.68
CA ASN A 10 14.29 -3.60 4.11
C ASN A 10 14.28 -3.34 2.59
N GLY A 11 13.21 -2.74 2.06
CA GLY A 11 13.12 -2.34 0.65
C GLY A 11 12.88 -3.48 -0.35
N PHE A 12 12.49 -4.68 0.11
CA PHE A 12 12.25 -5.84 -0.78
C PHE A 12 11.23 -5.56 -1.90
N TYR A 13 10.19 -4.78 -1.61
CA TYR A 13 9.11 -4.41 -2.52
C TYR A 13 9.24 -2.99 -3.11
N ASP A 14 10.38 -2.31 -2.98
CA ASP A 14 10.58 -0.95 -3.53
C ASP A 14 10.24 -0.86 -5.02
N GLY A 15 10.63 -1.88 -5.80
CA GLY A 15 10.33 -1.95 -7.22
C GLY A 15 8.82 -2.07 -7.51
N LEU A 16 8.09 -2.80 -6.66
CA LEU A 16 6.63 -2.94 -6.76
C LEU A 16 5.93 -1.63 -6.42
N VAL A 17 6.36 -0.96 -5.33
CA VAL A 17 5.82 0.34 -4.93
C VAL A 17 6.05 1.38 -6.03
N THR A 18 7.26 1.42 -6.59
CA THR A 18 7.61 2.31 -7.71
C THR A 18 6.76 2.06 -8.95
N LEU A 19 6.44 0.79 -9.25
CA LEU A 19 5.57 0.43 -10.37
C LEU A 19 4.15 0.96 -10.14
N ILE A 20 3.60 0.76 -8.94
CA ILE A 20 2.26 1.22 -8.56
C ILE A 20 2.19 2.75 -8.64
N ASP A 21 3.19 3.46 -8.12
CA ASP A 21 3.26 4.92 -8.20
C ASP A 21 3.29 5.43 -9.64
N ARG A 22 4.01 4.76 -10.54
CA ARG A 22 4.00 5.08 -11.98
C ARG A 22 2.63 4.85 -12.61
N MET A 23 1.98 3.73 -12.33
CA MET A 23 0.63 3.44 -12.85
C MET A 23 -0.40 4.48 -12.39
N LEU A 24 -0.24 5.01 -11.17
CA LEU A 24 -1.06 6.09 -10.63
C LEU A 24 -0.75 7.43 -11.33
N GLN A 25 0.53 7.79 -11.50
CA GLN A 25 0.93 9.04 -12.18
C GLN A 25 0.45 9.11 -13.63
N GLU A 26 0.56 8.01 -14.35
CA GLU A 26 0.14 7.89 -15.76
C GLU A 26 -1.39 7.82 -15.91
N GLY A 27 -2.15 7.83 -14.80
CA GLY A 27 -3.61 7.84 -14.82
C GLY A 27 -4.26 6.50 -15.21
N PHE A 28 -3.49 5.42 -15.31
CA PHE A 28 -4.00 4.07 -15.58
C PHE A 28 -4.81 3.51 -14.40
N VAL A 29 -4.60 4.04 -13.20
CA VAL A 29 -5.33 3.67 -11.97
C VAL A 29 -6.11 4.87 -11.47
N HIS A 30 -7.43 4.74 -11.29
CA HIS A 30 -8.26 5.80 -10.74
C HIS A 30 -7.83 6.15 -9.30
N SER A 31 -7.75 7.45 -9.00
CA SER A 31 -7.27 8.03 -7.74
C SER A 31 -7.83 7.44 -6.43
N PRO A 32 -9.07 6.90 -6.33
CA PRO A 32 -9.56 6.29 -5.10
C PRO A 32 -8.77 5.07 -4.63
N HIS A 33 -8.03 4.40 -5.53
CA HIS A 33 -7.28 3.19 -5.18
C HIS A 33 -5.95 3.48 -4.48
N ARG A 34 -5.45 4.72 -4.54
CA ARG A 34 -4.21 5.12 -3.85
C ARG A 34 -4.37 5.09 -2.32
N GLN A 35 -5.57 5.45 -1.84
CA GLN A 35 -5.89 5.40 -0.40
C GLN A 35 -6.08 3.96 0.12
N LEU A 36 -6.15 2.98 -0.80
CA LEU A 36 -6.32 1.57 -0.43
C LEU A 36 -4.98 0.84 -0.30
N ILE A 37 -3.88 1.36 -0.83
CA ILE A 37 -2.57 0.70 -0.78
C ILE A 37 -1.71 1.35 0.30
N GLN A 38 -1.50 0.63 1.40
CA GLN A 38 -0.66 1.06 2.51
C GLN A 38 0.69 0.31 2.43
N VAL A 39 1.80 1.03 2.36
CA VAL A 39 3.15 0.44 2.47
C VAL A 39 3.60 0.54 3.92
N LEU A 40 4.07 -0.57 4.47
CA LEU A 40 4.50 -0.73 5.86
C LEU A 40 5.89 -1.35 5.88
N GLU A 41 6.75 -0.97 6.82
CA GLU A 41 8.11 -1.49 6.89
C GLU A 41 8.24 -2.60 7.94
N ALA A 42 7.41 -2.53 8.99
CA ALA A 42 7.45 -3.44 10.12
C ALA A 42 6.12 -4.20 10.31
N PRO A 43 6.15 -5.49 10.71
CA PRO A 43 4.95 -6.28 10.97
C PRO A 43 4.02 -5.68 12.04
N GLU A 44 4.57 -4.94 13.00
CA GLU A 44 3.81 -4.29 14.08
C GLU A 44 2.90 -3.17 13.55
N GLU A 45 3.29 -2.54 12.44
CA GLU A 45 2.47 -1.52 11.78
C GLU A 45 1.27 -2.15 11.06
N LEU A 46 1.38 -3.42 10.65
CA LEU A 46 0.30 -4.16 9.99
C LEU A 46 -0.88 -4.39 10.93
N THR A 47 -0.62 -4.76 12.18
CA THR A 47 -1.69 -4.98 13.16
C THR A 47 -2.46 -3.69 13.45
N GLY A 48 -1.75 -2.56 13.62
CA GLY A 48 -2.39 -1.26 13.81
C GLY A 48 -3.21 -0.81 12.60
N PHE A 49 -2.72 -1.09 11.39
CA PHE A 49 -3.48 -0.84 10.17
C PHE A 49 -4.75 -1.69 10.13
N LEU A 50 -4.65 -3.02 10.31
CA LEU A 50 -5.80 -3.94 10.28
C LEU A 50 -6.89 -3.58 11.32
N ASP A 51 -6.50 -3.10 12.49
CA ASP A 51 -7.44 -2.63 13.50
C ASP A 51 -8.17 -1.34 13.06
N SER A 52 -7.46 -0.43 12.37
CA SER A 52 -8.03 0.84 11.89
C SER A 52 -9.07 0.68 10.77
N ILE A 53 -8.96 -0.37 9.96
CA ILE A 53 -9.91 -0.68 8.86
C ILE A 53 -11.05 -1.62 9.29
N SER A 54 -10.99 -2.19 10.50
CA SER A 54 -12.06 -3.04 11.05
C SER A 54 -13.08 -2.27 11.90
N GLN A 55 -12.87 -0.96 12.12
CA GLN A 55 -13.81 -0.03 12.78
C GLN A 55 -14.66 0.71 11.75
#